data_AF-A0A7X5CUU6-F1
#
_entry.id   AF-A0A7X5CUU6-F1
#
_cell.length_a   1.000
_cell.length_b   1.000
_cell.length_c   1.000
_cell.angle_alpha   90.00
_cell.angle_beta   90.00
_cell.angle_gamma   90.00
#
_symmetry.space_group_name_H-M   'P 1'
#
loop_
_entity.id
_entity.type
_entity.pdbx_description
1 polymer ?
#
loop_
_entity_poly.entity_id
_entity_poly.type
_entity_poly.pdbx_seq_one_letter_code
_entity_poly.pdbx_strand_id
1 'polypeptide(L)'
;MANYESCTTTNYFQVTSEQELRDLVSRIDCPDEIEISSSTEKGKTYYSLCAYGSFCGVDDNEDLEELYKEFQRILPDGEVFVLFETGHEKLRYVGGYTVVITNEIYQSESLHDFATKMARTITNNPTYELNI
;
A
#
# COMPACT_ATOMS: atom_id res chain seq x y z
N MET A 1 2.98 -26.06 1.69
CA MET A 1 3.31 -24.65 1.41
C MET A 1 2.77 -23.82 2.55
N ALA A 2 3.49 -22.77 2.96
CA ALA A 2 2.95 -21.83 3.93
C ALA A 2 2.21 -20.75 3.16
N ASN A 3 1.04 -20.36 3.63
CA ASN A 3 0.31 -19.23 3.06
C ASN A 3 0.74 -18.00 3.85
N TYR A 4 1.10 -16.93 3.15
CA TYR A 4 1.26 -15.61 3.77
C TYR A 4 -0.14 -15.02 3.93
N GLU A 5 -0.52 -14.70 5.17
CA GLU A 5 -1.80 -14.09 5.51
C GLU A 5 -1.56 -12.60 5.72
N SER A 6 -2.23 -11.75 4.94
CA SER A 6 -2.05 -10.30 4.99
C SER A 6 -3.38 -9.56 4.96
N CYS A 7 -3.33 -8.29 5.33
CA CYS A 7 -4.40 -7.34 5.09
C CYS A 7 -3.81 -6.01 4.60
N THR A 8 -4.54 -5.40 3.67
CA THR A 8 -4.18 -4.13 3.07
C THR A 8 -5.27 -3.10 3.33
N THR A 9 -4.86 -1.86 3.61
CA THR A 9 -5.77 -0.72 3.66
C THR A 9 -5.06 0.52 3.14
N THR A 10 -5.84 1.54 2.76
CA THR A 10 -5.31 2.83 2.31
C THR A 10 -5.77 3.97 3.21
N ASN A 11 -5.15 5.13 3.08
CA ASN A 11 -5.81 6.36 3.52
C ASN A 11 -7.04 6.66 2.64
N TYR A 12 -7.78 7.70 3.02
CA TYR A 12 -8.76 8.33 2.13
C TYR A 12 -8.04 9.29 1.17
N PHE A 13 -8.24 9.12 -0.14
CA PHE A 13 -7.59 9.90 -1.21
C PHE A 13 -8.61 10.32 -2.29
N GLN A 14 -8.35 11.42 -3.00
CA GLN A 14 -9.12 11.79 -4.20
C GLN A 14 -8.58 11.09 -5.44
N VAL A 15 -9.45 10.93 -6.44
CA VAL A 15 -9.08 10.49 -7.79
C VAL A 15 -9.64 11.47 -8.82
N THR A 16 -9.02 11.52 -9.99
CA THR A 16 -9.50 12.31 -11.14
C THR A 16 -10.82 11.77 -11.70
N SER A 17 -11.05 10.46 -11.58
CA SER A 17 -12.24 9.77 -12.07
C SER A 17 -12.57 8.55 -11.21
N GLU A 18 -13.79 8.49 -10.66
CA GLU A 18 -14.26 7.30 -9.93
C GLU A 18 -14.30 6.06 -10.83
N GLN A 19 -14.65 6.24 -12.11
CA GLN A 19 -14.70 5.14 -13.05
C GLN A 19 -13.32 4.53 -13.25
N GLU A 20 -12.29 5.36 -13.41
CA GLU A 20 -10.92 4.87 -13.58
C GLU A 20 -10.39 4.16 -12.33
N LEU A 21 -10.78 4.62 -11.13
CA LEU A 21 -10.48 3.92 -9.89
C LEU A 21 -11.11 2.52 -9.88
N ARG A 22 -12.40 2.41 -10.23
CA ARG A 22 -13.10 1.12 -10.24
C ARG A 22 -12.52 0.16 -11.30
N ASP A 23 -12.19 0.69 -12.47
CA ASP A 23 -11.55 -0.08 -13.54
C ASP A 23 -10.16 -0.56 -13.12
N LEU A 24 -9.37 0.28 -12.42
CA LEU A 24 -8.09 -0.14 -11.84
C LEU A 24 -8.31 -1.24 -10.79
N VAL A 25 -9.18 -1.04 -9.81
CA VAL A 25 -9.45 -2.01 -8.74
C VAL A 25 -9.87 -3.37 -9.30
N SER A 26 -10.66 -3.41 -10.37
CA SER A 26 -11.07 -4.67 -11.01
C SER A 26 -9.94 -5.47 -11.68
N ARG A 27 -8.78 -4.83 -11.91
CA ARG A 27 -7.59 -5.44 -12.51
C ARG A 27 -6.53 -5.77 -11.48
N ILE A 28 -6.65 -5.29 -10.25
CA ILE A 28 -5.66 -5.58 -9.21
C ILE A 28 -5.72 -7.06 -8.87
N ASP A 29 -4.56 -7.72 -8.93
CA ASP A 29 -4.43 -9.07 -8.40
C ASP A 29 -4.41 -9.01 -6.88
N CYS A 30 -5.47 -9.56 -6.26
CA CYS A 30 -5.62 -9.66 -4.83
C CYS A 30 -6.28 -11.00 -4.48
N PRO A 31 -5.80 -11.73 -3.45
CA PRO A 31 -6.40 -13.01 -3.05
C PRO A 31 -7.85 -12.93 -2.59
N ASP A 32 -8.34 -11.75 -2.22
CA ASP A 32 -9.69 -11.51 -1.72
C ASP A 32 -10.30 -10.26 -2.38
N GLU A 33 -11.60 -10.05 -2.18
CA GLU A 33 -12.33 -8.91 -2.73
C GLU A 33 -11.79 -7.58 -2.15
N ILE A 34 -11.53 -6.63 -3.04
CA ILE A 34 -11.14 -5.27 -2.64
C ILE A 34 -12.41 -4.46 -2.39
N GLU A 35 -12.63 -4.08 -1.14
CA GLU A 35 -13.70 -3.20 -0.74
C GLU A 35 -13.32 -1.73 -1.02
N ILE A 36 -14.24 -0.99 -1.66
CA ILE A 36 -14.11 0.45 -1.88
C ILE A 36 -15.06 1.18 -0.93
N SER A 37 -14.50 1.95 0.00
CA SER A 37 -15.25 2.89 0.83
C SER A 37 -15.12 4.32 0.29
N SER A 38 -16.13 5.16 0.54
CA SER A 38 -16.09 6.57 0.14
C SER A 38 -16.65 7.50 1.20
N SER A 39 -16.08 8.69 1.33
CA SER A 39 -16.57 9.79 2.16
C SER A 39 -16.65 11.08 1.33
N THR A 40 -17.65 11.91 1.57
CA THR A 40 -17.76 13.23 0.92
C THR A 40 -17.69 14.34 1.96
N GLU A 41 -16.68 15.20 1.82
CA GLU A 41 -16.43 16.32 2.72
C GLU A 41 -16.26 17.60 1.92
N LYS A 42 -17.03 18.65 2.26
CA LYS A 42 -16.95 19.98 1.64
C LYS A 42 -17.00 19.96 0.10
N GLY A 43 -17.79 19.04 -0.47
CA GLY A 43 -17.97 18.89 -1.92
C GLY A 43 -16.85 18.13 -2.64
N LYS A 44 -15.93 17.51 -1.89
CA LYS A 44 -14.91 16.61 -2.42
C LYS A 44 -15.20 15.18 -1.96
N THR A 45 -15.06 14.23 -2.87
CA THR A 45 -15.23 12.80 -2.59
C THR A 45 -13.85 12.15 -2.46
N TYR A 46 -13.70 11.36 -1.40
CA TYR A 46 -12.49 10.61 -1.09
C TYR A 46 -12.83 9.13 -1.07
N TYR A 47 -11.90 8.30 -1.51
CA TYR A 47 -12.04 6.85 -1.56
C TYR A 47 -10.97 6.20 -0.69
N SER A 48 -11.28 5.01 -0.18
CA SER A 48 -10.35 4.14 0.55
C SER A 48 -10.53 2.72 0.05
N LEU A 49 -9.44 1.98 -0.06
CA LEU A 49 -9.43 0.58 -0.45
C LEU A 49 -9.03 -0.27 0.74
N CYS A 50 -9.65 -1.42 0.92
CA CYS A 50 -9.18 -2.44 1.87
C CYS A 50 -9.48 -3.86 1.39
N ALA A 51 -8.64 -4.81 1.80
CA ALA A 51 -8.80 -6.22 1.48
C ALA A 51 -8.10 -7.11 2.52
N TYR A 52 -8.58 -8.34 2.68
CA TYR A 52 -7.81 -9.42 3.31
C TYR A 52 -6.87 -10.04 2.28
N GLY A 53 -5.75 -9.37 2.03
CA GLY A 53 -4.72 -9.83 1.13
C GLY A 53 -3.78 -8.69 0.76
N SER A 54 -2.80 -9.02 -0.08
CA SER A 54 -1.87 -8.06 -0.67
C SER A 54 -2.37 -7.63 -2.05
N PHE A 55 -2.03 -6.41 -2.46
CA PHE A 55 -2.17 -6.01 -3.86
C PHE A 55 -0.88 -6.43 -4.58
N CYS A 56 -0.95 -7.49 -5.37
CA CYS A 56 0.22 -8.14 -5.95
C CYS A 56 0.67 -7.52 -7.28
N GLY A 57 -0.23 -6.80 -7.96
CA GLY A 57 0.02 -6.21 -9.26
C GLY A 57 -1.29 -5.96 -10.01
N VAL A 58 -1.24 -5.94 -11.34
CA VAL A 58 -2.42 -5.77 -12.20
C VAL A 58 -2.45 -6.82 -13.31
N ASP A 59 -3.64 -7.22 -13.74
CA ASP A 59 -3.87 -8.07 -14.93
C ASP A 59 -3.06 -9.40 -14.88
N ASP A 60 -3.08 -10.08 -13.73
CA ASP A 60 -2.32 -11.32 -13.42
C ASP A 60 -0.79 -11.19 -13.58
N ASN A 61 -0.26 -9.96 -13.58
CA ASN A 61 1.16 -9.66 -13.53
C ASN A 61 1.53 -9.16 -12.14
N GLU A 62 2.37 -9.92 -11.41
CA GLU A 62 2.88 -9.56 -10.07
C GLU A 62 3.95 -8.44 -10.14
N ASP A 63 3.65 -7.35 -10.86
CA ASP A 63 4.49 -6.16 -11.00
C ASP A 63 3.90 -4.99 -10.19
N LEU A 64 4.48 -4.79 -9.01
CA LEU A 64 4.11 -3.70 -8.11
C LEU A 64 4.44 -2.32 -8.69
N GLU A 65 5.49 -2.19 -9.52
CA GLU A 65 5.84 -0.91 -10.14
C GLU A 65 4.77 -0.48 -11.16
N GLU A 66 4.24 -1.43 -11.93
CA GLU A 66 3.12 -1.19 -12.83
C GLU A 66 1.86 -0.78 -12.07
N LEU A 67 1.51 -1.49 -11.00
CA LEU A 67 0.40 -1.14 -10.12
C LEU A 67 0.53 0.28 -9.57
N TYR A 68 1.72 0.66 -9.08
CA TYR A 68 1.93 1.99 -8.52
C TYR A 68 1.75 3.07 -9.60
N LYS A 69 2.29 2.87 -10.80
CA LYS A 69 2.11 3.80 -11.93
C LYS A 69 0.65 3.99 -12.32
N GLU A 70 -0.15 2.92 -12.29
CA GLU A 70 -1.59 3.02 -12.55
C GLU A 70 -2.31 3.86 -11.49
N PHE A 71 -1.92 3.74 -10.21
CA PHE A 71 -2.39 4.66 -9.16
C PHE A 71 -1.92 6.11 -9.44
N GLN A 72 -0.65 6.34 -9.78
CA GLN A 72 -0.15 7.69 -10.10
C GLN A 72 -0.99 8.37 -11.18
N ARG A 73 -1.42 7.63 -12.21
CA ARG A 73 -2.20 8.15 -13.33
C ARG A 73 -3.57 8.69 -12.93
N ILE A 74 -4.21 8.11 -11.92
CA ILE A 74 -5.57 8.49 -11.48
C ILE A 74 -5.57 9.47 -10.30
N LEU A 75 -4.40 9.83 -9.76
CA LEU A 75 -4.28 10.81 -8.69
C LEU A 75 -4.24 12.24 -9.24
N PRO A 76 -5.02 13.18 -8.69
CA PRO A 76 -4.89 14.59 -9.03
C PRO A 76 -3.59 15.19 -8.43
N ASP A 77 -3.15 16.32 -8.97
CA ASP A 77 -1.95 17.03 -8.51
C ASP A 77 -1.98 17.30 -7.00
N GLY A 78 -0.90 16.90 -6.32
CA GLY A 78 -0.71 17.12 -4.89
C GLY A 78 -1.51 16.19 -3.97
N GLU A 79 -2.26 15.23 -4.51
CA GLU A 79 -2.91 14.19 -3.72
C GLU A 79 -1.92 13.08 -3.32
N VAL A 80 -2.20 12.45 -2.18
CA VAL A 80 -1.35 11.39 -1.64
C VAL A 80 -2.20 10.14 -1.40
N PHE A 81 -1.79 9.05 -2.06
CA PHE A 81 -2.23 7.71 -1.75
C PHE A 81 -1.19 7.03 -0.88
N VAL A 82 -1.62 6.38 0.19
CA VAL A 82 -0.79 5.61 1.09
C VAL A 82 -1.39 4.23 1.23
N LEU A 83 -0.64 3.22 0.83
CA LEU A 83 -0.94 1.82 1.06
C LEU A 83 -0.29 1.38 2.37
N PHE A 84 -1.04 0.66 3.19
CA PHE A 84 -0.55 -0.02 4.38
C PHE A 84 -0.83 -1.50 4.24
N GLU A 85 0.20 -2.32 4.36
CA GLU A 85 0.06 -3.76 4.46
C GLU A 85 0.71 -4.26 5.75
N THR A 86 0.07 -5.23 6.39
CA THR A 86 0.69 -6.08 7.40
C THR A 86 0.35 -7.52 7.10
N GLY A 87 1.24 -8.43 7.45
CA GLY A 87 1.00 -9.84 7.24
C GLY A 87 2.02 -10.73 7.91
N HIS A 88 1.78 -12.02 7.83
CA HIS A 88 2.67 -13.01 8.40
C HIS A 88 2.68 -14.32 7.62
N GLU A 89 3.85 -14.98 7.61
CA GLU A 89 3.96 -16.39 7.27
C GLU A 89 4.10 -17.17 8.58
N LYS A 90 2.97 -17.72 9.05
CA LYS A 90 2.88 -18.37 10.38
C LYS A 90 3.36 -17.41 11.48
N LEU A 91 4.21 -17.86 12.40
CA LEU A 91 4.87 -17.03 13.43
C LEU A 91 6.38 -16.86 13.16
N ARG A 92 6.83 -17.15 11.94
CA ARG A 92 8.27 -17.13 11.59
C ARG A 92 8.66 -15.84 10.87
N TYR A 93 7.73 -15.24 10.17
CA TYR A 93 7.94 -13.99 9.45
C TYR A 93 6.72 -13.13 9.70
N VAL A 94 6.91 -12.01 10.39
CA VAL A 94 5.90 -10.96 10.56
C VAL A 94 6.43 -9.75 9.82
N GLY A 95 5.64 -9.29 8.86
CA GLY A 95 6.02 -8.23 7.95
C GLY A 95 4.97 -7.15 7.90
N GLY A 96 5.36 -6.08 7.22
CA GLY A 96 4.48 -5.00 6.86
C GLY A 96 5.28 -3.98 6.08
N TYR A 97 4.63 -3.26 5.21
CA TYR A 97 5.23 -2.16 4.50
C TYR A 97 4.17 -1.09 4.23
N THR A 98 4.67 0.10 3.94
CA THR A 98 3.84 1.18 3.45
C THR A 98 4.40 1.68 2.14
N VAL A 99 3.52 2.14 1.26
CA VAL A 99 3.89 2.79 0.00
C VAL A 99 3.16 4.12 -0.05
N VAL A 100 3.91 5.20 -0.18
CA VAL A 100 3.38 6.54 -0.43
C VAL A 100 3.50 6.81 -1.92
N ILE A 101 2.38 7.16 -2.56
CA ILE A 101 2.26 7.38 -3.99
C ILE A 101 1.63 8.76 -4.22
N THR A 102 2.25 9.56 -5.07
CA THR A 102 1.68 10.77 -5.66
C THR A 102 1.58 10.58 -7.18
N ASN A 103 1.00 11.53 -7.90
CA ASN A 103 1.00 11.49 -9.36
C ASN A 103 2.39 11.62 -10.02
N GLU A 104 3.43 11.95 -9.24
CA GLU A 104 4.80 12.16 -9.74
C GLU A 104 5.79 11.09 -9.29
N ILE A 105 5.72 10.67 -8.02
CA ILE A 105 6.67 9.71 -7.43
C ILE A 105 5.95 8.69 -6.53
N TYR A 106 6.64 7.60 -6.24
CA TYR A 106 6.29 6.73 -5.12
C TYR A 106 7.52 6.36 -4.30
N GLN A 107 7.30 6.01 -3.04
CA GLN A 107 8.32 5.50 -2.14
C GLN A 107 7.72 4.45 -1.21
N SER A 108 8.43 3.33 -1.05
CA SER A 108 8.07 2.26 -0.14
C SER A 108 9.01 2.20 1.07
N GLU A 109 8.50 1.77 2.21
CA GLU A 109 9.30 1.45 3.39
C GLU A 109 8.72 0.24 4.12
N SER A 110 9.58 -0.71 4.49
CA SER A 110 9.18 -1.86 5.29
C SER A 110 9.16 -1.52 6.79
N LEU A 111 8.35 -2.24 7.56
CA LEU A 111 8.36 -2.16 9.02
C LEU A 111 9.74 -2.50 9.60
N HIS A 112 10.47 -3.42 8.96
CA HIS A 112 11.83 -3.77 9.32
C HIS A 112 12.80 -2.60 9.15
N ASP A 113 12.73 -1.90 8.01
CA ASP A 113 13.57 -0.71 7.76
C ASP A 113 13.24 0.40 8.76
N PHE A 114 11.95 0.63 9.01
CA PHE A 114 11.50 1.63 9.97
C PHE A 114 12.02 1.32 11.38
N ALA A 115 11.87 0.07 11.84
CA ALA A 115 12.39 -0.38 13.13
C ALA A 115 13.92 -0.27 13.19
N THR A 116 14.64 -0.59 12.11
CA THR A 116 16.09 -0.50 12.05
C THR A 116 16.56 0.95 12.17
N LYS A 117 15.95 1.87 11.42
CA LYS A 117 16.24 3.32 11.51
C LYS A 117 15.97 3.85 12.92
N MET A 118 14.86 3.44 13.53
CA MET A 118 14.49 3.82 14.88
C MET A 118 15.50 3.28 15.92
N ALA A 119 15.92 2.02 15.81
CA ALA A 119 16.92 1.42 16.69
C ALA A 119 18.27 2.13 16.57
N ARG A 120 18.74 2.42 15.35
CA ARG A 120 19.97 3.19 15.10
C ARG A 120 19.90 4.57 15.75
N THR A 121 18.75 5.23 15.68
CA THR A 121 18.52 6.57 16.27
C THR A 121 18.53 6.52 17.80
N ILE A 122 17.75 5.62 18.42
CA ILE A 122 17.62 5.53 19.88
C ILE A 122 18.95 5.12 20.54
N THR A 123 19.69 4.22 19.90
CA THR A 123 20.99 3.74 20.41
C THR A 123 22.15 4.64 20.05
N ASN A 124 21.94 5.66 19.21
CA ASN A 124 22.99 6.45 18.58
C ASN A 124 24.09 5.59 17.91
N ASN A 125 23.68 4.45 17.33
CA ASN A 125 24.56 3.51 16.65
C ASN A 125 24.10 3.37 15.19
N PRO A 126 24.75 4.06 14.23
CA PRO A 126 24.33 4.04 12.83
C PRO A 126 24.51 2.69 12.14
N THR A 127 25.29 1.77 12.73
CA THR A 127 25.52 0.42 12.20
C THR A 127 24.77 -0.66 12.98
N TYR A 128 23.76 -0.28 13.77
CA TYR A 128 22.90 -1.24 14.43
C TYR A 128 22.08 -2.02 13.40
N GLU A 129 22.04 -3.34 13.56
CA GLU A 129 21.30 -4.27 12.70
C GLU A 129 20.27 -5.02 13.54
N LEU A 130 19.02 -5.05 13.05
CA LEU A 130 17.97 -5.86 13.65
C LEU A 130 18.06 -7.29 13.11
N ASN A 131 17.98 -8.27 14.01
CA ASN A 131 17.94 -9.69 13.66
C ASN A 131 16.58 -10.24 14.10
N ILE A 132 15.66 -10.37 13.15
CA ILE A 132 14.29 -10.87 13.35
C ILE A 132 13.99 -11.97 12.34
#